data_AF-A0A0K1PCY7-F1
#
_entry.id   AF-A0A0K1PCY7-F1
#
_cell.length_a   1.000
_cell.length_b   1.000
_cell.length_c   1.000
_cell.angle_alpha   90.00
_cell.angle_beta   90.00
_cell.angle_gamma   90.00
#
_symmetry.space_group_name_H-M   'P 1'
#
loop_
_entity.id
_entity.type
_entity.pdbx_description
1 polymer ?
#
loop_
_entity_poly.entity_id
_entity_poly.type
_entity_poly.pdbx_seq_one_letter_code
_entity_poly.pdbx_strand_id
1 'polypeptide(L)'
;MIEPYRSPAFPPAFGALVFAAALVLFVALQPVAMRLRAEEHRTWWASNGRDVVNALAVVSISASVWLLGIALPLAIFLGCTLTLVLALFGTFLHERVAGSWRLVLAIAAVLGAPLVIVPGEVAMAAAWCFSALFPG
;
A
#
# COMPACT_ATOMS: atom_id res chain seq x y z
N MET A 1 -18.72 -17.46 -0.94
CA MET A 1 -18.98 -16.03 -0.64
C MET A 1 -17.94 -15.59 0.38
N ILE A 2 -17.07 -14.64 0.03
CA ILE A 2 -16.05 -14.11 0.97
C ILE A 2 -16.77 -13.15 1.92
N GLU A 3 -16.70 -13.37 3.22
CA GLU A 3 -17.12 -12.38 4.21
C GLU A 3 -16.09 -11.24 4.17
N PRO A 4 -16.44 -10.03 3.69
CA PRO A 4 -15.44 -9.03 3.30
C PRO A 4 -14.78 -8.34 4.50
N TYR A 5 -15.49 -8.28 5.62
CA TYR A 5 -15.07 -7.57 6.82
C TYR A 5 -15.45 -8.36 8.07
N ARG A 6 -14.54 -8.43 9.03
CA ARG A 6 -14.73 -9.09 10.34
C ARG A 6 -14.39 -8.11 11.46
N SER A 7 -14.89 -8.40 12.65
CA SER A 7 -14.41 -7.73 13.86
C SER A 7 -12.89 -7.90 14.00
N PRO A 8 -12.13 -6.80 14.16
CA PRO A 8 -10.68 -6.89 14.27
C PRO A 8 -10.28 -7.61 15.56
N ALA A 9 -9.22 -8.42 15.50
CA ALA A 9 -8.70 -9.15 16.65
C ALA A 9 -7.97 -8.24 17.66
N PHE A 10 -7.65 -7.01 17.23
CA PHE A 10 -6.95 -6.00 18.01
C PHE A 10 -7.79 -4.72 18.08
N PRO A 11 -7.51 -3.81 19.05
CA PRO A 11 -8.15 -2.51 19.09
C PRO A 11 -7.99 -1.76 17.75
N PRO A 12 -9.02 -1.06 17.25
CA PRO A 12 -8.96 -0.36 15.96
C PRO A 12 -7.76 0.60 15.84
N ALA A 13 -7.41 1.26 16.94
CA ALA A 13 -6.25 2.16 17.02
C ALA A 13 -4.92 1.45 16.73
N PHE A 14 -4.77 0.18 17.13
CA PHE A 14 -3.55 -0.59 16.85
C PHE A 14 -3.39 -0.84 15.36
N GLY A 15 -4.45 -1.33 14.69
CA GLY A 15 -4.44 -1.53 13.24
C GLY A 15 -4.14 -0.23 12.48
N ALA A 16 -4.75 0.88 12.91
CA ALA A 16 -4.52 2.20 12.32
C ALA A 16 -3.06 2.68 12.48
N LEU A 17 -2.46 2.48 13.66
CA LEU A 17 -1.06 2.82 13.91
C LEU A 17 -0.10 1.99 13.05
N VAL A 18 -0.34 0.68 12.97
CA VAL A 18 0.49 -0.21 12.14
C VAL A 18 0.35 0.16 10.66
N PHE A 19 -0.86 0.50 10.20
CA PHE A 19 -1.11 0.96 8.83
C PHE A 19 -0.40 2.29 8.55
N ALA A 20 -0.51 3.27 9.45
CA ALA A 20 0.21 4.54 9.32
C ALA A 20 1.73 4.33 9.28
N ALA A 21 2.27 3.46 10.15
CA ALA A 21 3.68 3.11 10.14
C ALA A 21 4.11 2.44 8.83
N ALA A 22 3.29 1.56 8.25
CA ALA A 22 3.55 0.94 6.95
C ALA A 22 3.59 1.98 5.81
N LEU A 23 2.68 2.95 5.80
CA LEU A 23 2.69 4.04 4.83
C LEU A 23 3.94 4.92 4.97
N VAL A 24 4.31 5.30 6.19
CA VAL A 24 5.52 6.08 6.48
C VAL A 24 6.77 5.32 6.04
N LEU A 25 6.86 4.03 6.37
CA LEU A 25 7.96 3.17 5.95
C LEU A 25 8.06 3.11 4.43
N PHE A 26 6.94 2.91 3.73
CA PHE A 26 6.94 2.88 2.27
C PHE A 26 7.45 4.19 1.67
N VAL A 27 6.95 5.34 2.14
CA VAL A 27 7.41 6.65 1.69
C VAL A 27 8.90 6.86 1.99
N ALA A 28 9.37 6.43 3.16
CA ALA A 28 10.79 6.51 3.53
C ALA A 28 11.70 5.63 2.65
N LEU A 29 11.17 4.54 2.09
CA LEU A 29 11.89 3.65 1.17
C LEU A 29 11.85 4.13 -0.29
N GLN A 30 10.96 5.05 -0.66
CA GLN A 30 10.89 5.54 -2.04
C GLN A 30 12.21 6.13 -2.58
N PRO A 31 12.98 6.93 -1.82
CA PRO A 31 14.29 7.40 -2.28
C PRO A 31 15.25 6.25 -2.60
N VAL A 32 15.19 5.14 -1.85
CA VAL A 32 15.99 3.93 -2.12
C VAL A 32 15.54 3.29 -3.42
N ALA A 33 14.23 3.12 -3.62
CA ALA A 33 13.67 2.59 -4.87
C ALA A 33 14.05 3.44 -6.09
N MET A 34 14.07 4.78 -5.97
CA MET A 34 14.47 5.67 -7.06
C MET A 34 15.97 5.57 -7.38
N ARG A 35 16.82 5.46 -6.36
CA ARG A 35 18.27 5.24 -6.55
C ARG A 35 18.52 3.91 -7.27
N LEU A 36 17.86 2.84 -6.82
CA LEU A 36 17.94 1.53 -7.46
C LEU A 36 17.50 1.59 -8.92
N ARG A 37 16.39 2.29 -9.22
CA ARG A 37 15.93 2.49 -10.60
C ARG A 37 16.97 3.19 -11.48
N ALA A 38 17.67 4.20 -10.95
CA ALA A 38 18.73 4.87 -11.70
C ALA A 38 19.96 3.97 -11.96
N GLU A 39 20.16 2.94 -11.14
CA GLU A 39 21.27 1.99 -11.24
C GLU A 39 20.94 0.72 -12.04
N GLU A 40 19.67 0.49 -12.43
CA GLU A 40 19.23 -0.72 -13.16
C GLU A 40 20.03 -0.97 -14.45
N HIS A 41 20.51 0.08 -15.13
CA HIS A 41 21.34 -0.06 -16.33
C HIS A 41 22.79 -0.48 -16.05
N ARG A 42 23.25 -0.40 -14.80
CA ARG A 42 24.64 -0.65 -14.40
C ARG A 42 24.78 -1.94 -13.60
N THR A 43 23.80 -2.30 -12.78
CA THR A 43 23.88 -3.43 -11.86
C THR A 43 22.63 -4.29 -11.90
N TRP A 44 22.81 -5.58 -12.20
CA TRP A 44 21.70 -6.54 -12.30
C TRP A 44 20.93 -6.70 -10.97
N TRP A 45 21.58 -6.47 -9.83
CA TRP A 45 20.97 -6.58 -8.51
C TRP A 45 20.04 -5.40 -8.18
N ALA A 46 20.14 -4.27 -8.89
CA ALA A 46 19.31 -3.10 -8.60
C ALA A 46 17.83 -3.36 -8.87
N SER A 47 17.50 -4.14 -9.92
CA SER A 47 16.14 -4.59 -10.18
C SER A 47 15.61 -5.44 -9.02
N ASN A 48 16.39 -6.44 -8.57
CA ASN A 48 16.02 -7.28 -7.42
C ASN A 48 15.84 -6.46 -6.13
N GLY A 49 16.68 -5.45 -5.92
CA GLY A 49 16.54 -4.53 -4.78
C GLY A 49 15.22 -3.77 -4.80
N ARG A 50 14.79 -3.30 -5.98
CA ARG A 50 13.51 -2.60 -6.15
C ARG A 50 12.33 -3.54 -5.90
N ASP A 51 12.42 -4.78 -6.36
CA ASP A 51 11.41 -5.80 -6.12
C ASP A 51 11.28 -6.16 -4.63
N VAL A 52 12.40 -6.22 -3.90
CA VAL A 52 12.40 -6.40 -2.44
C VAL A 52 11.71 -5.23 -1.72
N VAL A 53 12.00 -3.99 -2.12
CA VAL A 53 11.33 -2.80 -1.55
C VAL A 53 9.82 -2.84 -1.81
N ASN A 54 9.41 -3.18 -3.03
CA ASN A 54 8.00 -3.31 -3.38
C ASN A 54 7.31 -4.45 -2.63
N ALA A 55 7.96 -5.62 -2.51
CA ALA A 55 7.43 -6.76 -1.78
C ALA A 55 7.24 -6.43 -0.30
N LEU A 56 8.22 -5.75 0.32
CA LEU A 56 8.11 -5.30 1.70
C LEU A 56 6.94 -4.33 1.90
N ALA A 57 6.73 -3.41 0.96
CA ALA A 57 5.59 -2.49 0.96
C ALA A 57 4.26 -3.23 0.85
N VAL A 58 4.12 -4.14 -0.13
CA VAL A 58 2.91 -4.95 -0.31
C VAL A 58 2.62 -5.76 0.94
N VAL A 59 3.60 -6.45 1.51
CA VAL A 59 3.41 -7.28 2.70
C VAL A 59 3.00 -6.44 3.91
N SER A 60 3.71 -5.35 4.19
CA SER A 60 3.43 -4.49 5.35
C SER A 60 2.07 -3.78 5.24
N ILE A 61 1.71 -3.27 4.06
CA ILE A 61 0.41 -2.65 3.82
C ILE A 61 -0.71 -3.69 3.85
N SER A 62 -0.56 -4.84 3.19
CA SER A 62 -1.59 -5.89 3.20
C SER A 62 -1.83 -6.44 4.61
N ALA A 63 -0.75 -6.67 5.38
CA ALA A 63 -0.85 -7.15 6.76
C ALA A 63 -1.56 -6.13 7.65
N SER A 64 -1.25 -4.84 7.53
CA SER A 64 -1.92 -3.80 8.30
C SER A 64 -3.39 -3.61 7.92
N VAL A 65 -3.72 -3.72 6.63
CA VAL A 65 -5.12 -3.73 6.16
C VAL A 65 -5.89 -4.94 6.71
N TRP A 66 -5.25 -6.11 6.78
CA TRP A 66 -5.85 -7.30 7.40
C TRP A 66 -6.08 -7.12 8.91
N LEU A 67 -5.18 -6.42 9.62
CA LEU A 67 -5.34 -6.07 11.03
C LEU A 67 -6.53 -5.13 11.28
N LEU A 68 -6.93 -4.33 10.28
CA LEU A 68 -8.13 -3.48 10.35
C LEU A 68 -9.45 -4.27 10.24
N GLY A 69 -9.38 -5.59 10.00
CA GLY A 69 -10.55 -6.47 9.92
C GLY A 69 -10.95 -6.84 8.50
N ILE A 70 -10.20 -6.41 7.48
CA ILE A 70 -10.51 -6.74 6.08
C ILE A 70 -10.06 -8.17 5.76
N ALA A 71 -10.90 -8.92 5.03
CA ALA A 71 -10.60 -10.30 4.64
C ALA A 71 -9.26 -10.40 3.88
N LEU A 72 -8.48 -11.45 4.15
CA LEU A 72 -7.11 -11.56 3.64
C LEU A 72 -6.98 -11.40 2.11
N PRO A 73 -7.82 -12.04 1.26
CA PRO A 73 -7.73 -11.84 -0.19
C PRO A 73 -7.92 -10.38 -0.61
N LEU A 74 -8.87 -9.69 0.03
CA LEU A 74 -9.16 -8.27 -0.22
C LEU A 74 -8.07 -7.37 0.36
N ALA A 75 -7.49 -7.73 1.50
CA ALA A 75 -6.38 -7.00 2.10
C ALA A 75 -5.13 -7.05 1.21
N ILE A 76 -4.84 -8.20 0.62
CA ILE A 76 -3.76 -8.36 -0.38
C ILE A 76 -4.08 -7.53 -1.62
N PHE A 77 -5.31 -7.63 -2.15
CA PHE A 77 -5.73 -6.86 -3.32
C PHE A 77 -5.55 -5.34 -3.09
N LEU A 78 -6.10 -4.82 -2.00
CA LEU A 78 -5.99 -3.41 -1.61
C LEU A 78 -4.55 -2.99 -1.34
N GLY A 79 -3.76 -3.83 -0.66
CA GLY A 79 -2.35 -3.56 -0.39
C GLY A 79 -1.53 -3.45 -1.66
N CYS A 80 -1.74 -4.35 -2.62
CA CYS A 80 -1.13 -4.28 -3.95
C CYS A 80 -1.56 -3.01 -4.70
N THR A 81 -2.85 -2.70 -4.75
CA THR A 81 -3.38 -1.50 -5.42
C THR A 81 -2.79 -0.23 -4.82
N LEU A 82 -2.78 -0.11 -3.50
CA LEU A 82 -2.27 1.07 -2.81
C LEU A 82 -0.76 1.22 -3.03
N THR A 83 0.00 0.13 -2.91
CA THR A 83 1.45 0.14 -3.19
C THR A 83 1.74 0.60 -4.61
N LEU A 84 1.01 0.08 -5.60
CA LEU A 84 1.18 0.46 -7.01
C LEU A 84 0.89 1.95 -7.23
N VAL A 85 -0.26 2.43 -6.73
CA VAL A 85 -0.67 3.84 -6.87
C VAL A 85 0.35 4.76 -6.21
N LEU A 86 0.79 4.45 -5.00
CA LEU A 86 1.77 5.27 -4.29
C LEU A 86 3.16 5.22 -4.93
N ALA A 87 3.58 4.08 -5.51
CA ALA A 87 4.81 3.99 -6.29
C ALA A 87 4.75 4.87 -7.55
N LEU A 88 3.61 4.87 -8.25
CA LEU A 88 3.38 5.71 -9.44
C LEU A 88 3.43 7.20 -9.06
N PHE A 89 2.71 7.61 -8.02
CA PHE A 89 2.76 9.01 -7.55
C PHE A 89 4.15 9.39 -7.06
N GLY A 90 4.83 8.53 -6.31
CA GLY A 90 6.20 8.76 -5.86
C GLY A 90 7.15 9.00 -7.03
N THR A 91 7.04 8.18 -8.07
CA THR A 91 7.82 8.33 -9.31
C THR A 91 7.51 9.63 -10.03
N PHE A 92 6.22 9.88 -10.29
CA PHE A 92 5.76 11.07 -11.01
C PHE A 92 6.17 12.36 -10.30
N LEU A 93 5.98 12.44 -8.99
CA LEU A 93 6.34 13.60 -8.19
C LEU A 93 7.85 13.77 -8.10
N HIS A 94 8.62 12.69 -8.01
CA HIS A 94 10.07 12.77 -8.06
C HIS A 94 10.56 13.42 -9.37
N GLU A 95 9.97 13.04 -10.50
CA GLU A 95 10.33 13.54 -11.83
C GLU A 95 9.81 14.97 -12.11
N ARG A 96 8.66 15.36 -11.56
CA ARG A 96 7.96 16.62 -11.91
C ARG A 96 8.00 17.70 -10.84
N VAL A 97 8.05 17.32 -9.57
CA VAL A 97 7.88 18.21 -8.42
C VAL A 97 8.98 17.90 -7.41
N ALA A 98 10.20 18.27 -7.77
CA ALA A 98 11.45 18.10 -7.02
C ALA A 98 11.30 17.64 -5.55
N GLY A 99 11.27 16.32 -5.35
CA GLY A 99 11.61 15.69 -4.07
C GLY A 99 10.71 15.96 -2.85
N SER A 100 9.45 16.38 -3.02
CA SER A 100 8.55 16.59 -1.87
C SER A 100 8.02 15.26 -1.29
N TRP A 101 8.83 14.56 -0.50
CA TRP A 101 8.40 13.37 0.27
C TRP A 101 7.16 13.65 1.13
N ARG A 102 7.00 14.90 1.57
CA ARG A 102 5.82 15.39 2.31
C ARG A 102 4.55 15.28 1.48
N LEU A 103 4.61 15.59 0.17
CA LEU A 103 3.46 15.48 -0.72
C LEU A 103 3.09 14.02 -0.97
N VAL A 104 4.08 13.14 -1.15
CA VAL A 104 3.83 11.69 -1.25
C VAL A 104 3.18 11.18 0.03
N LEU A 105 3.69 11.58 1.20
CA LEU A 105 3.10 11.20 2.48
C LEU A 105 1.66 11.73 2.64
N ALA A 106 1.39 12.96 2.20
CA ALA A 106 0.04 13.52 2.20
C ALA A 106 -0.91 12.72 1.29
N ILE A 107 -0.47 12.35 0.08
CA ILE A 107 -1.23 11.49 -0.82
C ILE A 107 -1.47 10.11 -0.19
N ALA A 108 -0.44 9.52 0.43
CA ALA A 108 -0.57 8.25 1.15
C ALA A 108 -1.60 8.34 2.28
N ALA A 109 -1.57 9.42 3.06
CA ALA A 109 -2.55 9.65 4.12
C ALA A 109 -3.97 9.81 3.55
N VAL A 110 -4.15 10.58 2.48
CA VAL A 110 -5.46 10.80 1.84
C VAL A 110 -6.03 9.51 1.25
N LEU A 111 -5.21 8.74 0.52
CA LEU A 111 -5.63 7.47 -0.09
C LEU A 111 -5.85 6.38 0.97
N GLY A 112 -5.08 6.40 2.06
CA GLY A 112 -5.19 5.46 3.16
C GLY A 112 -6.28 5.80 4.18
N ALA A 113 -6.71 7.05 4.29
CA ALA A 113 -7.69 7.50 5.28
C ALA A 113 -9.01 6.70 5.26
N PRO A 114 -9.62 6.38 4.09
CA PRO A 114 -10.83 5.57 4.05
C PRO A 114 -10.68 4.20 4.71
N LEU A 115 -9.50 3.56 4.59
CA LEU A 115 -9.24 2.26 5.22
C LEU A 115 -9.28 2.34 6.76
N VAL A 116 -8.98 3.52 7.33
CA VAL A 116 -8.97 3.73 8.78
C VAL A 116 -10.32 4.22 9.29
N ILE A 117 -10.98 5.12 8.54
CA ILE A 117 -12.22 5.79 8.97
C ILE A 117 -13.44 4.90 8.73
N VAL A 118 -13.49 4.21 7.58
CA VAL A 118 -14.65 3.42 7.11
C VAL A 118 -14.19 2.08 6.50
N PRO A 119 -13.52 1.21 7.28
CA PRO A 119 -12.92 -0.02 6.76
C PRO A 119 -13.96 -0.99 6.17
N GLY A 120 -15.17 -1.05 6.71
CA GLY A 120 -16.22 -1.96 6.26
C GLY A 120 -16.73 -1.60 4.86
N GLU A 121 -16.95 -0.32 4.61
CA GLU A 121 -17.38 0.22 3.32
C GLU A 121 -16.32 0.01 2.25
N VAL A 122 -15.05 0.24 2.59
CA VAL A 122 -13.91 -0.06 1.70
C VAL A 122 -13.84 -1.55 1.40
N ALA A 123 -14.05 -2.42 2.40
CA ALA A 123 -14.06 -3.85 2.19
C ALA A 123 -15.18 -4.31 1.23
N MET A 124 -16.39 -3.75 1.37
CA MET A 124 -17.50 -4.05 0.47
C MET A 124 -17.22 -3.60 -0.96
N ALA A 125 -16.71 -2.36 -1.13
CA ALA A 125 -16.32 -1.86 -2.44
C ALA A 125 -15.21 -2.71 -3.07
N ALA A 126 -14.21 -3.10 -2.27
CA ALA A 126 -13.14 -3.99 -2.71
C ALA A 126 -13.65 -5.36 -3.12
N ALA A 127 -14.59 -5.94 -2.36
CA ALA A 127 -15.21 -7.22 -2.70
C ALA A 127 -15.97 -7.16 -4.02
N TRP A 128 -16.72 -6.08 -4.25
CA TRP A 128 -17.41 -5.85 -5.51
C TRP A 128 -16.43 -5.78 -6.69
N CYS A 129 -15.39 -4.94 -6.59
CA CYS A 129 -14.34 -4.83 -7.60
C CYS A 129 -13.63 -6.18 -7.84
N PHE A 130 -13.28 -6.89 -6.76
CA PHE A 130 -12.60 -8.18 -6.83
C PHE A 130 -13.45 -9.22 -7.56
N SER A 131 -14.76 -9.31 -7.25
CA SER A 131 -15.68 -10.23 -7.91
C SER A 131 -15.89 -9.91 -9.40
N ALA A 132 -15.85 -8.63 -9.77
CA ALA A 132 -15.95 -8.21 -11.17
C ALA A 132 -14.69 -8.55 -11.98
N LEU A 133 -13.50 -8.46 -11.36
CA LEU A 133 -12.21 -8.72 -12.01
C LEU A 133 -11.87 -10.21 -12.08
N PHE A 134 -12.30 -10.99 -11.09
CA PHE A 134 -12.05 -12.42 -10.98
C PHE A 134 -13.38 -13.17 -10.94
N PRO A 135 -14.13 -13.20 -12.05
CA PRO A 135 -15.36 -13.97 -12.13
C PRO A 135 -15.03 -15.46 -12.00
N GLY A 136 -15.59 -16.11 -10.99
CA GLY A 136 -15.47 -17.53 -10.70
C GLY A 136 -16.81 -18.11 -10.30
#